data_AF-A0A7Y0GAI5-F1
#
_entry.id   AF-A0A7Y0GAI5-F1
#
_cell.length_a   1.000
_cell.length_b   1.000
_cell.length_c   1.000
_cell.angle_alpha   90.00
_cell.angle_beta   90.00
_cell.angle_gamma   90.00
#
_symmetry.space_group_name_H-M   'P 1'
#
loop_
_entity.id
_entity.type
_entity.pdbx_description
1 polymer ?
#
loop_
_entity_poly.entity_id
_entity_poly.type
_entity_poly.pdbx_seq_one_letter_code
_entity_poly.pdbx_strand_id
1 'polypeptide(L)'
;MEGNRLLLRDSRTGPRTVWLGSAVREVIDSLPRHPKIPRLFWNYQYRRPIGCIQHLWRTILQRANLGKLRIHDLRHTSPAMRP
;
A
#
# COMPACT_ATOMS: atom_id res chain seq x y z
N MET A 1 -14.26 15.99 7.97
CA MET A 1 -14.08 15.22 6.72
C MET A 1 -13.81 13.75 7.08
N GLU A 2 -14.87 12.96 7.22
CA GLU A 2 -14.82 11.56 7.68
C GLU A 2 -14.46 10.61 6.53
N GLY A 3 -13.18 10.27 6.43
CA GLY A 3 -12.67 9.42 5.35
C GLY A 3 -11.52 8.52 5.78
N ASN A 4 -11.58 7.93 6.98
CA ASN A 4 -10.61 6.93 7.45
C ASN A 4 -10.87 5.54 6.87
N ARG A 5 -11.46 5.46 5.67
CA ARG A 5 -11.90 4.20 5.08
C ARG A 5 -11.48 4.08 3.62
N LEU A 6 -10.87 2.96 3.28
CA LEU A 6 -10.46 2.59 1.94
C LEU A 6 -11.50 1.61 1.38
N LEU A 7 -12.23 2.02 0.35
CA LEU A 7 -13.20 1.17 -0.33
C LEU A 7 -12.48 0.34 -1.40
N LEU A 8 -12.29 -0.95 -1.12
CA LEU A 8 -11.76 -1.91 -2.08
C LEU A 8 -12.96 -2.46 -2.87
N ARG A 9 -13.25 -1.85 -4.02
CA ARG A 9 -14.36 -2.26 -4.90
C ARG A 9 -14.10 -3.60 -5.59
N ASP A 10 -12.83 -3.90 -5.84
CA ASP A 10 -12.36 -5.14 -6.44
C ASP A 10 -11.71 -6.01 -5.35
N SER A 11 -12.48 -6.94 -4.80
CA SER A 11 -11.96 -7.96 -3.90
C SER A 11 -12.53 -9.31 -4.29
N ARG A 12 -11.76 -10.37 -4.04
CA ARG A 12 -12.15 -11.76 -4.30
C ARG A 12 -13.49 -12.13 -3.65
N THR A 13 -13.89 -11.42 -2.59
CA THR A 13 -15.14 -11.65 -1.84
C THR A 13 -16.15 -10.51 -1.98
N GLY A 14 -16.01 -9.64 -2.98
CA GLY A 14 -16.85 -8.46 -3.18
C GLY A 14 -16.33 -7.20 -2.48
N PRO A 15 -17.03 -6.06 -2.65
CA PRO A 15 -16.58 -4.77 -2.13
C PRO A 15 -16.39 -4.80 -0.62
N ARG A 16 -15.23 -4.37 -0.14
CA ARG A 16 -14.92 -4.29 1.29
C ARG A 16 -14.37 -2.93 1.68
N THR A 17 -14.79 -2.45 2.84
CA THR A 17 -14.31 -1.21 3.43
C THR A 17 -13.24 -1.55 4.46
N VAL A 18 -12.04 -0.98 4.32
CA VAL A 18 -10.95 -1.14 5.28
C VAL A 18 -10.79 0.17 6.05
N TRP A 19 -10.92 0.11 7.37
CA TRP A 19 -10.62 1.25 8.23
C TRP A 19 -9.11 1.43 8.34
N LEU A 20 -8.65 2.64 8.07
CA LEU A 20 -7.25 3.04 8.16
C LEU A 20 -7.03 3.71 9.51
N GLY A 21 -5.98 3.31 10.23
CA GLY A 21 -5.53 4.05 11.41
C GLY A 21 -4.95 5.42 11.03
N SER A 22 -4.84 6.32 12.00
CA SER A 22 -4.26 7.67 11.81
C SER A 22 -2.85 7.62 11.20
N ALA A 23 -1.99 6.72 11.66
CA ALA A 23 -0.64 6.55 11.12
C ALA A 23 -0.64 6.22 9.61
N VAL A 24 -1.57 5.38 9.16
CA VAL A 24 -1.69 5.05 7.73
C VAL A 24 -2.18 6.26 6.94
N ARG A 25 -3.08 7.06 7.54
CA ARG A 25 -3.59 8.28 6.92
C ARG A 25 -2.50 9.31 6.72
N GLU A 26 -1.68 9.56 7.74
CA GLU A 26 -0.54 10.48 7.66
C GLU A 26 0.43 10.10 6.56
N VAL A 27 0.77 8.80 6.46
CA VAL A 27 1.61 8.30 5.37
C VAL A 27 0.96 8.58 4.02
N ILE A 28 -0.32 8.24 3.84
CA ILE A 28 -1.04 8.45 2.56
C ILE A 28 -1.10 9.94 2.18
N ASP A 29 -1.32 10.83 3.14
CA ASP A 29 -1.40 12.27 2.88
C ASP A 29 -0.02 12.88 2.58
N SER A 30 1.06 12.29 3.09
CA SER A 30 2.43 12.70 2.75
C SER A 30 2.88 12.29 1.33
N LEU A 31 2.18 11.35 0.69
CA LEU A 31 2.56 10.87 -0.64
C LEU A 31 2.24 11.92 -1.73
N PRO A 32 3.19 12.24 -2.62
CA PRO A 32 2.94 13.20 -3.68
C PRO A 32 1.94 12.67 -4.70
N ARG A 33 0.89 13.47 -4.96
CA ARG A 33 -0.16 13.17 -5.94
C ARG A 33 0.21 13.78 -7.30
N HIS A 34 -0.06 13.04 -8.37
CA HIS A 34 0.17 13.53 -9.73
C HIS A 34 -1.16 13.75 -10.45
N PRO A 35 -1.42 14.94 -11.04
CA PRO A 35 -2.74 15.27 -11.61
C PRO A 35 -3.14 14.35 -12.77
N LYS A 36 -2.16 13.81 -13.51
CA LYS A 36 -2.41 12.90 -14.65
C LYS A 36 -2.43 11.41 -14.27
N ILE A 37 -2.14 11.05 -13.02
CA ILE A 37 -2.09 9.64 -12.59
C ILE A 37 -3.06 9.49 -11.41
N PRO A 38 -4.26 8.91 -11.63
CA PRO A 38 -5.27 8.81 -10.59
C PRO A 38 -4.93 7.78 -9.50
N ARG A 39 -3.82 7.05 -9.65
CA ARG A 39 -3.38 6.02 -8.71
C ARG A 39 -2.56 6.65 -7.59
N LEU A 40 -2.88 6.29 -6.34
CA LEU A 40 -2.15 6.74 -5.15
C LEU A 40 -0.67 6.34 -5.20
N PHE A 41 -0.39 5.11 -5.61
CA PHE A 41 0.97 4.60 -5.78
C PHE A 41 1.36 4.64 -7.26
N TRP A 42 2.43 5.36 -7.57
CA TRP A 42 2.98 5.49 -8.91
C TRP A 42 4.50 5.62 -8.83
N ASN A 43 5.19 5.39 -9.95
CA ASN A 43 6.63 5.50 -10.02
C ASN A 43 7.03 6.99 -10.16
N TYR A 44 7.56 7.57 -9.09
CA TYR A 44 7.95 8.99 -9.04
C TYR A 44 9.00 9.37 -10.08
N GLN A 45 9.97 8.49 -10.31
CA GLN A 45 11.08 8.73 -11.24
C GLN A 45 10.59 8.74 -12.70
N TYR A 46 9.72 7.82 -13.07
CA TYR A 46 9.25 7.67 -14.47
C TYR A 46 7.88 8.30 -14.74
N ARG A 47 7.21 8.85 -13.72
CA ARG A 47 5.86 9.42 -13.82
C ARG A 47 4.86 8.49 -14.51
N ARG A 48 4.90 7.21 -14.12
CA ARG A 48 4.07 6.16 -14.69
C ARG A 48 3.44 5.30 -13.60
N PRO A 49 2.31 4.63 -13.88
CA PRO A 49 1.79 3.61 -12.99
C PRO A 49 2.84 2.54 -12.67
N ILE A 50 2.81 2.00 -11.45
CA ILE A 50 3.66 0.86 -11.09
C ILE A 50 3.17 -0.35 -11.92
N GLY A 51 4.04 -0.86 -12.80
CA GLY A 51 3.72 -2.01 -13.66
C GLY A 51 3.93 -3.36 -12.97
N CYS A 52 4.87 -3.45 -12.02
CA CYS A 52 5.19 -4.69 -11.31
C CYS A 52 5.56 -4.38 -9.85
N ILE A 53 4.74 -4.86 -8.92
CA ILE A 53 4.96 -4.67 -7.49
C ILE A 53 6.10 -5.58 -7.00
N GLN A 54 6.31 -6.75 -7.62
CA GLN A 54 7.36 -7.69 -7.20
C GLN A 54 8.77 -7.08 -7.33
N HIS A 55 9.05 -6.33 -8.40
CA HIS A 55 10.34 -5.67 -8.59
C HIS A 55 10.57 -4.59 -7.54
N LEU A 56 9.54 -3.76 -7.28
CA LEU A 56 9.57 -2.75 -6.24
C LEU A 56 9.85 -3.37 -4.87
N TRP A 57 9.15 -4.46 -4.55
CA TRP A 57 9.33 -5.17 -3.28
C TRP A 57 10.73 -5.75 -3.09
N ARG A 58 11.30 -6.37 -4.13
CA ARG A 58 12.69 -6.85 -4.07
C ARG A 58 13.67 -5.72 -3.75
N THR A 59 13.44 -4.55 -4.34
CA THR A 59 14.26 -3.37 -4.10
C THR A 59 14.10 -2.85 -2.66
N ILE A 60 12.88 -2.87 -2.12
CA ILE A 60 12.60 -2.50 -0.73
C ILE A 60 13.32 -3.45 0.24
N LEU A 61 13.22 -4.76 0.03
CA LEU A 61 13.90 -5.76 0.87
C LEU A 61 15.42 -5.57 0.86
N GLN A 62 16.00 -5.35 -0.32
CA GLN A 62 17.43 -5.06 -0.45
C GLN A 62 17.85 -3.81 0.31
N ARG A 63 17.08 -2.73 0.23
CA ARG A 63 17.37 -1.47 0.94
C ARG A 63 17.16 -1.56 2.44
N ALA A 64 16.17 -2.35 2.87
CA ALA A 64 15.88 -2.57 4.29
C ALA A 64 16.78 -3.65 4.91
N ASN A 65 17.69 -4.25 4.14
CA ASN A 65 18.49 -5.41 4.54
C ASN A 65 17.65 -6.56 5.12
N LEU A 66 16.44 -6.74 4.56
CA LEU A 66 15.53 -7.82 4.93
C LEU A 66 15.77 -9.01 4.00
N GLY A 67 15.67 -10.21 4.54
CA GLY A 67 15.80 -11.45 3.78
C GLY A 67 14.70 -11.63 2.73
N LYS A 68 14.58 -12.84 2.18
CA LYS A 68 13.58 -13.17 1.14
C LYS A 68 12.17 -13.30 1.75
N LEU A 69 11.52 -12.17 2.03
CA LEU A 69 10.11 -12.12 2.42
C LEU A 69 9.22 -12.00 1.18
N ARG A 70 8.07 -12.67 1.15
CA ARG A 70 7.07 -12.46 0.10
C ARG A 70 6.12 -11.34 0.53
N ILE A 71 5.65 -10.53 -0.42
CA ILE A 71 4.63 -9.50 -0.14
C ILE A 71 3.39 -10.13 0.51
N HIS A 72 3.05 -11.36 0.11
CA HIS A 72 1.94 -12.10 0.68
C HIS A 72 2.10 -12.35 2.19
N ASP A 73 3.33 -12.51 2.67
CA ASP A 73 3.58 -12.72 4.10
C ASP A 73 3.14 -11.50 4.90
N LEU A 74 3.28 -10.27 4.38
CA LEU A 74 2.79 -9.04 5.02
C LEU A 74 1.29 -9.07 5.29
N ARG A 75 0.52 -9.76 4.44
CA ARG A 75 -0.93 -9.90 4.59
C ARG A 75 -1.32 -10.96 5.61
N HIS A 76 -0.44 -11.94 5.84
CA HIS A 76 -0.63 -12.98 6.84
C HIS A 76 -0.06 -12.58 8.20
N THR A 77 0.92 -11.66 8.24
CA THR A 77 1.37 -11.00 9.45
C THR A 77 0.43 -9.84 9.83
N SER A 78 -0.79 -10.18 10.24
CA SER A 78 -1.48 -9.33 11.21
C SER A 78 -1.05 -9.82 12.58
N PRO A 79 -0.19 -9.12 13.34
CA PRO A 79 -0.22 -9.32 14.77
C PRO A 79 -1.65 -8.97 15.19
N ALA A 80 -2.35 -9.93 15.77
CA ALA A 80 -3.57 -9.65 16.50
C ALA A 80 -3.22 -8.51 17.46
N MET A 81 -3.83 -7.35 17.25
CA MET A 81 -3.84 -6.31 18.27
C MET A 81 -4.57 -6.95 19.47
N ARG A 82 -3.78 -7.37 20.44
CA ARG A 82 -4.16 -7.85 21.77
C ARG A 82 -3.14 -7.26 22.75
N PRO A 83 -3.54 -6.99 23.99
CA PRO A 83 -4.74 -7.47 24.68
C PRO A 83 -6.01 -6.66 24.40
#